data_AF-A0A221SPG1-F1
#
_entry.id   AF-A0A221SPG1-F1
#
_cell.length_a   1.000
_cell.length_b   1.000
_cell.length_c   1.000
_cell.angle_alpha   90.00
_cell.angle_beta   90.00
_cell.angle_gamma   90.00
#
_symmetry.space_group_name_H-M   'P 1'
#
loop_
_entity.id
_entity.type
_entity.pdbx_description
1 polymer ?
#
loop_
_entity_poly.entity_id
_entity_poly.type
_entity_poly.pdbx_seq_one_letter_code
_entity_poly.pdbx_strand_id
1 'polypeptide(L)' 'EHNAGPEDLECLFDVFLEAISQQKHVEDYNIKDSVIQKLSYKPNERTILTRPKKV' A
#
# COMPACT_ATOMS: atom_id res chain seq x y z
N GLU A 1 -19.13 12.12 1.82
CA GLU A 1 -18.15 11.45 2.69
C GLU A 1 -17.49 10.32 1.93
N HIS A 2 -16.19 10.43 1.67
CA HIS A 2 -15.36 9.35 1.14
C HIS A 2 -14.17 9.17 2.09
N ASN A 3 -14.49 9.10 3.38
CA ASN A 3 -13.48 8.70 4.33
C ASN A 3 -13.34 7.21 4.10
N ALA A 4 -12.16 6.78 3.64
CA ALA A 4 -11.78 5.39 3.68
C ALA A 4 -12.10 4.86 5.10
N GLY A 5 -12.48 3.58 5.22
CA GLY A 5 -12.80 3.03 6.53
C GLY A 5 -11.64 3.28 7.50
N PRO A 6 -11.90 3.40 8.81
CA PRO A 6 -10.83 3.64 9.79
C PRO A 6 -9.67 2.63 9.65
N GLU A 7 -9.96 1.42 9.17
CA GLU A 7 -8.98 0.35 8.90
C GLU A 7 -8.16 0.54 7.61
N ASP A 8 -8.72 1.15 6.55
CA ASP A 8 -8.07 1.24 5.23
C ASP A 8 -6.76 2.07 5.27
N LEU A 9 -6.67 3.03 6.19
CA LEU A 9 -5.50 3.92 6.33
C LEU A 9 -4.53 3.51 7.43
N GLU A 10 -4.77 2.40 8.13
CA GLU A 10 -3.84 1.90 9.17
C GLU A 10 -2.45 1.64 8.61
N CYS A 11 -2.36 1.22 7.34
CA CYS A 11 -1.11 0.99 6.64
C CYS A 11 -0.19 2.23 6.55
N LEU A 12 -0.73 3.44 6.70
CA LEU A 12 0.06 4.68 6.74
C LEU A 12 0.86 4.79 8.05
N PHE A 13 0.37 4.23 9.16
CA PHE A 13 1.11 4.19 10.42
C PHE A 13 2.34 3.27 10.32
N ASP A 14 2.25 2.15 9.60
CA ASP A 14 3.41 1.30 9.33
C ASP A 14 4.50 2.05 8.57
N VAL A 15 4.11 2.78 7.51
CA VAL A 15 5.05 3.57 6.70
C VAL A 15 5.72 4.66 7.55
N PHE A 16 4.98 5.25 8.47
CA PHE A 16 5.52 6.23 9.41
C PHE A 16 6.55 5.61 10.38
N LEU A 17 6.24 4.45 10.97
CA LEU A 17 7.17 3.74 11.86
C LEU A 17 8.43 3.30 11.11
N GLU A 18 8.26 2.83 9.86
CA GLU A 18 9.36 2.47 8.99
C GLU A 18 10.26 3.68 8.69
N ALA A 19 9.67 4.83 8.34
CA ALA A 19 10.42 6.07 8.11
C ALA A 19 11.27 6.48 9.32
N ILE A 20 10.69 6.42 10.53
CA ILE A 20 11.44 6.72 11.78
C ILE A 20 12.56 5.72 12.01
N SER A 21 12.33 4.44 11.73
CA SER A 21 13.34 3.41 11.88
C SER A 21 14.51 3.65 10.92
N GLN A 22 14.23 3.92 9.65
CA GLN A 22 15.25 4.12 8.62
C GLN A 22 16.07 5.40 8.83
N GLN A 23 15.44 6.46 9.38
CA GLN A 23 16.15 7.67 9.79
C GLN A 23 17.29 7.40 10.79
N LYS A 24 17.16 6.37 11.64
CA LYS A 24 18.22 5.98 12.60
C LYS A 24 19.42 5.31 11.93
N HIS A 25 19.25 4.80 10.71
CA HIS A 25 20.29 4.08 9.97
C HIS A 25 21.07 4.95 8.97
N VAL A 26 20.83 6.28 8.95
CA VAL A 26 21.46 7.24 8.01
C VAL A 26 21.15 6.90 6.53
N GLU A 27 20.06 6.16 6.30
CA GLU A 27 19.53 5.89 4.97
C GLU A 27 18.47 6.96 4.63
N ASP A 28 18.56 7.55 3.45
CA ASP A 28 17.55 8.47 2.95
C ASP A 28 16.27 7.68 2.60
N TYR A 29 15.31 7.66 3.52
CA TYR A 29 14.02 7.01 3.31
C TYR A 29 13.04 7.91 2.58
N ASN A 30 12.64 7.51 1.37
CA ASN A 30 11.62 8.22 0.60
C ASN A 30 10.21 7.73 0.98
N ILE A 31 9.55 8.53 1.83
CA ILE A 31 8.18 8.27 2.30
C ILE A 31 7.19 8.26 1.12
N LYS A 32 7.35 9.17 0.15
CA LYS A 32 6.43 9.30 -0.98
C LYS A 32 6.39 8.03 -1.83
N ASP A 33 7.56 7.50 -2.17
CA ASP A 33 7.66 6.27 -2.96
C ASP A 33 7.12 5.06 -2.19
N SER A 34 7.38 5.00 -0.88
CA SER A 34 6.89 3.92 0.00
C SER A 34 5.37 3.90 0.10
N VAL A 35 4.72 5.07 0.24
CA VAL A 35 3.26 5.19 0.21
C VAL A 35 2.69 4.77 -1.15
N ILE A 36 3.28 5.25 -2.25
CA ILE A 36 2.86 4.88 -3.61
C ILE A 36 2.94 3.37 -3.78
N GLN A 37 4.03 2.73 -3.34
CA GLN A 37 4.21 1.29 -3.47
C GLN A 37 3.18 0.50 -2.66
N LYS A 38 2.89 0.90 -1.40
CA LYS A 38 1.92 0.19 -0.54
C LYS A 38 0.49 0.32 -1.04
N LEU A 39 0.12 1.50 -1.54
CA LEU A 39 -1.23 1.77 -2.05
C LEU A 39 -1.39 1.40 -3.53
N SER A 40 -0.29 1.04 -4.21
CA SER A 40 -0.35 0.60 -5.61
C SER A 40 -1.12 -0.72 -5.70
N TYR A 41 -2.11 -0.74 -6.59
CA TYR A 41 -2.81 -1.97 -6.92
C TYR A 41 -1.84 -2.97 -7.56
N LYS A 42 -1.58 -4.08 -6.86
CA LYS A 42 -0.87 -5.23 -7.41
C LYS A 42 -1.90 -6.31 -7.74
N PRO A 43 -2.20 -6.57 -9.02
CA PRO A 43 -3.08 -7.67 -9.38
C PRO A 43 -2.44 -8.97 -8.89
N ASN A 44 -3.09 -9.64 -7.95
CA ASN A 44 -2.68 -10.98 -7.56
C ASN A 44 -2.71 -11.87 -8.80
N GLU A 45 -1.70 -12.70 -9.02
CA GLU A 45 -1.57 -13.60 -10.19
C GLU A 45 -2.81 -14.48 -10.43
N ARG A 46 -3.63 -14.67 -9.39
CA ARG A 46 -4.89 -15.41 -9.41
C ARG A 46 -6.10 -14.61 -9.91
N THR A 47 -5.95 -13.31 -10.17
CA THR A 47 -6.93 -12.50 -10.91
C THR A 47 -6.82 -12.82 -12.39
N ILE A 48 -6.73 -14.10 -12.73
CA ILE A 48 -7.12 -14.58 -14.04
C ILE A 48 -8.59 -14.23 -14.10
N LEU A 49 -8.89 -13.20 -14.88
CA LEU A 49 -10.24 -12.81 -15.25
C LEU A 49 -10.83 -14.06 -15.92
N THR A 50 -11.43 -14.96 -15.13
CA THR A 50 -12.22 -16.08 -15.64
C THR A 50 -13.41 -15.41 -16.30
N ARG A 51 -13.21 -15.05 -17.57
CA ARG A 51 -14.19 -14.37 -18.40
C ARG A 51 -15.49 -15.15 -18.22
N PRO A 52 -16.53 -14.57 -17.60
CA PRO A 52 -17.74 -15.32 -17.31
C PRO A 52 -18.27 -15.80 -18.67
N LYS A 53 -18.39 -17.12 -18.83
CA LYS A 53 -19.05 -17.67 -20.02
C LYS A 53 -20.50 -17.21 -19.94
N LYS A 54 -20.93 -16.46 -20.94
CA LYS A 54 -22.33 -16.09 -21.12
C LYS A 54 -23.17 -17.37 -21.10
N VAL A 55 -24.10 -17.46 -20.16
CA VAL A 55 -25.20 -18.45 -20.17
C VAL A 55 -26.32 -17.97 -21.08
#